data_AF-A0A368FHW3-F1
#
_entry.id   AF-A0A368FHW3-F1
#
_cell.length_a   1.000
_cell.length_b   1.000
_cell.length_c   1.000
_cell.angle_alpha   90.00
_cell.angle_beta   90.00
_cell.angle_gamma   90.00
#
_symmetry.space_group_name_H-M   'P 1'
#
loop_
_entity.id
_entity.type
_entity.pdbx_description
1 polymer ?
#
loop_
_entity_poly.entity_id
_entity_poly.type
_entity_poly.pdbx_seq_one_letter_code
_entity_poly.pdbx_strand_id
1 'polypeptide(L)'
;MDFRSIYIWFFVISECSGKAVEKQVLNCGDNERPEICGNLKECEGKCSGEDKICSRACYGPKVCVCEEGFFRDDYGNCVEEEECDDMEIITFAPN
;
A
#
# COMPACT_ATOMS: atom_id res chain seq x y z
N MET A 1 50.85 -37.63 5.16
CA MET A 1 50.06 -36.49 5.67
C MET A 1 48.90 -36.30 4.71
N ASP A 2 47.74 -36.82 5.10
CA ASP A 2 46.58 -37.01 4.23
C ASP A 2 45.90 -35.65 4.00
N PHE A 3 46.25 -34.98 2.90
CA PHE A 3 45.67 -33.70 2.50
C PHE A 3 44.16 -33.78 2.19
N ARG A 4 43.59 -34.99 2.16
CA ARG A 4 42.15 -35.26 1.98
C ARG A 4 41.30 -34.91 3.20
N SER A 5 41.87 -34.88 4.41
CA SER A 5 41.08 -34.67 5.65
C SER A 5 40.87 -33.20 6.05
N ILE A 6 41.65 -32.26 5.52
CA ILE A 6 41.51 -30.82 5.87
C ILE A 6 40.31 -30.20 5.15
N TYR A 7 40.02 -30.63 3.92
CA TYR A 7 38.89 -30.11 3.13
C TYR A 7 37.52 -30.48 3.72
N ILE A 8 37.43 -31.56 4.50
CA ILE A 8 36.15 -32.04 5.06
C ILE A 8 35.65 -31.11 6.19
N TRP A 9 36.53 -30.35 6.84
CA TRP A 9 36.16 -29.41 7.91
C TRP A 9 35.74 -28.02 7.40
N PHE A 10 36.15 -27.62 6.19
CA PHE A 10 35.76 -26.34 5.60
C PHE A 10 34.38 -26.36 4.93
N PHE A 11 33.82 -27.54 4.63
CA PHE A 11 32.51 -27.65 3.98
C PHE A 11 31.30 -27.45 4.93
N VAL A 12 31.52 -27.25 6.24
CA VAL A 12 30.43 -27.15 7.22
C VAL A 12 30.00 -25.70 7.50
N ILE A 13 30.69 -24.67 6.98
CA ILE A 13 30.48 -23.27 7.41
C ILE A 13 29.81 -22.33 6.38
N SER A 14 29.24 -22.78 5.26
CA SER A 14 28.93 -21.80 4.18
C SER A 14 27.49 -21.39 3.92
N GLU A 15 26.46 -22.24 3.95
CA GLU A 15 25.21 -21.82 3.25
C GLU A 15 23.96 -21.80 4.13
N CYS A 16 23.92 -20.90 5.11
CA CYS A 16 22.64 -20.29 5.48
C CYS A 16 22.27 -19.30 4.36
N SER A 17 21.64 -19.78 3.28
CA SER A 17 21.08 -18.92 2.24
C SER A 17 19.89 -18.13 2.81
N GLY A 18 20.20 -17.04 3.51
CA GLY A 18 19.20 -16.05 3.89
C GLY A 18 18.62 -15.43 2.63
N LYS A 19 17.48 -15.92 2.17
CA LYS A 19 16.69 -15.21 1.16
C LYS A 19 16.26 -13.89 1.77
N ALA A 20 16.89 -12.80 1.38
CA ALA A 20 16.34 -11.47 1.62
C ALA A 20 14.94 -11.47 1.02
N VAL A 21 13.92 -11.37 1.87
CA VAL A 21 12.55 -11.15 1.41
C VAL A 21 12.56 -9.81 0.72
N GLU A 22 12.51 -9.83 -0.61
CA GLU A 22 12.27 -8.63 -1.40
C GLU A 22 10.97 -8.03 -0.87
N LYS A 23 11.09 -6.93 -0.14
CA LYS A 23 9.96 -6.22 0.45
C LYS A 23 9.15 -5.70 -0.71
N GLN A 24 8.09 -6.41 -1.11
CA GLN A 24 7.22 -5.96 -2.19
C GLN A 24 6.68 -4.57 -1.85
N VAL A 25 7.26 -3.58 -2.51
CA VAL A 25 6.82 -2.19 -2.42
C VAL A 25 5.53 -2.15 -3.22
N LEU A 26 4.42 -1.98 -2.50
CA LEU A 26 3.13 -1.74 -3.13
C LEU A 26 3.19 -0.29 -3.58
N ASN A 27 3.19 -0.07 -4.89
CA ASN A 27 3.10 1.26 -5.46
C ASN A 27 1.62 1.65 -5.45
N CYS A 28 1.31 2.75 -4.78
CA CYS A 28 -0.04 3.31 -4.71
C CYS A 28 -0.18 4.45 -5.72
N GLY A 29 -1.43 4.82 -6.01
CA GLY A 29 -1.74 5.96 -6.87
C GLY A 29 -1.41 7.30 -6.21
N ASP A 30 -1.75 8.38 -6.91
CA ASP A 30 -1.66 9.72 -6.35
C ASP A 30 -2.58 9.85 -5.12
N ASN A 31 -2.09 10.58 -4.10
CA ASN A 31 -2.79 10.79 -2.83
C ASN A 31 -3.18 9.51 -2.08
N GLU A 32 -2.45 8.42 -2.32
CA GLU A 32 -2.62 7.14 -1.65
C GLU A 32 -1.35 6.71 -0.91
N ARG A 33 -1.53 6.12 0.27
CA ARG A 33 -0.44 5.51 1.05
C ARG A 33 -0.60 4.00 1.18
N PRO A 34 0.51 3.25 1.23
CA PRO A 34 0.45 1.82 1.51
C PRO A 34 0.10 1.58 2.98
N GLU A 35 -0.95 0.82 3.22
CA GLU A 35 -1.39 0.35 4.53
C GLU A 35 -1.12 -1.15 4.65
N ILE A 36 -0.56 -1.58 5.77
CA ILE A 36 0.02 -2.92 5.93
C ILE A 36 -1.03 -3.95 6.34
N CYS A 37 -2.07 -3.52 7.03
CA CYS A 37 -3.02 -4.37 7.75
C CYS A 37 -4.38 -4.53 7.06
N GLY A 38 -4.62 -3.84 5.94
CA GLY A 38 -5.85 -3.80 5.16
C GLY A 38 -7.04 -3.12 5.85
N ASN A 39 -6.97 -2.88 7.16
CA ASN A 39 -8.15 -2.59 7.99
C ASN A 39 -8.67 -1.15 7.85
N LEU A 40 -7.87 -0.25 7.27
CA LEU A 40 -8.29 1.15 7.02
C LEU A 40 -9.00 1.33 5.68
N LYS A 41 -8.98 0.34 4.79
CA LYS A 41 -9.52 0.49 3.43
C LYS A 41 -11.02 0.81 3.41
N GLU A 42 -11.79 0.20 4.30
CA GLU A 42 -13.23 0.42 4.35
C GLU A 42 -13.64 1.74 5.03
N CYS A 43 -12.68 2.42 5.65
CA CYS A 43 -12.88 3.64 6.43
C CYS A 43 -12.13 4.85 5.88
N GLU A 44 -11.46 4.71 4.73
CA GLU A 44 -10.96 5.89 4.05
C GLU A 44 -12.15 6.81 3.75
N GLY A 45 -11.90 8.13 3.77
CA GLY A 45 -12.92 9.11 3.43
C GLY A 45 -13.48 8.81 2.05
N LYS A 46 -14.78 9.01 1.86
CA LYS A 46 -15.46 8.84 0.57
C LYS A 46 -16.22 10.10 0.26
N CYS A 47 -16.22 10.51 -1.02
CA CYS A 47 -17.03 11.64 -1.46
C CYS A 47 -18.52 11.40 -1.22
N SER A 48 -18.95 10.14 -1.29
CA SER A 48 -20.31 9.73 -0.95
C SER A 48 -20.31 8.58 0.05
N GLY A 49 -21.09 8.72 1.11
CA GLY A 49 -21.31 7.70 2.11
C GLY A 49 -21.11 8.20 3.55
N GLU A 50 -21.30 7.29 4.49
CA GLU A 50 -21.06 7.54 5.91
C GLU A 50 -19.72 6.95 6.34
N ASP A 51 -19.06 7.65 7.27
CA ASP A 51 -17.85 7.16 7.92
C ASP A 51 -18.12 5.86 8.68
N LYS A 52 -17.22 4.89 8.52
CA LYS A 52 -17.31 3.58 9.16
C LYS A 52 -16.35 3.47 10.33
N ILE A 53 -16.76 2.70 11.35
CA ILE A 53 -15.88 2.34 12.46
C ILE A 53 -14.93 1.23 12.02
N CYS A 54 -13.63 1.51 12.06
CA CYS A 54 -12.60 0.53 11.69
C CYS A 54 -12.20 -0.34 12.86
N SER A 55 -11.96 -1.61 12.58
CA SER A 55 -11.24 -2.47 13.50
C SER A 55 -9.78 -2.03 13.63
N ARG A 56 -9.21 -2.19 14.83
CA ARG A 56 -7.76 -2.07 15.05
C ARG A 56 -7.01 -3.39 14.78
N ALA A 57 -7.74 -4.42 14.35
CA ALA A 57 -7.16 -5.71 14.04
C ALA A 57 -6.33 -5.66 12.75
N CYS A 58 -5.16 -6.31 12.77
CA CYS A 58 -4.27 -6.40 11.63
C CYS A 58 -4.27 -7.84 11.08
N TYR A 59 -5.26 -8.13 10.23
CA TYR A 59 -5.41 -9.45 9.58
C TYR A 59 -5.56 -9.37 8.06
N GLY A 60 -5.72 -8.16 7.51
CA GLY A 60 -5.89 -7.95 6.07
C GLY A 60 -4.56 -7.93 5.32
N PRO A 61 -4.62 -8.03 3.98
CA PRO A 61 -3.45 -7.85 3.13
C PRO A 61 -3.00 -6.39 3.11
N LYS A 62 -1.78 -6.15 2.63
CA LYS A 62 -1.30 -4.79 2.32
C LYS A 62 -2.12 -4.21 1.17
N VAL A 63 -2.63 -3.00 1.33
CA VAL A 63 -3.49 -2.29 0.35
C VAL A 63 -3.12 -0.82 0.26
N CYS A 64 -3.65 -0.11 -0.73
CA CYS A 64 -3.55 1.35 -0.82
C CYS A 64 -4.81 1.99 -0.25
N VAL A 65 -4.62 2.98 0.61
CA VAL A 65 -5.70 3.77 1.23
C VAL A 65 -5.45 5.24 0.92
N CYS A 66 -6.53 6.03 0.77
CA CYS A 66 -6.37 7.48 0.63
C CYS A 66 -5.60 8.06 1.81
N GLU A 67 -4.77 9.05 1.53
CA GLU A 67 -4.10 9.82 2.57
C GLU A 67 -5.11 10.60 3.43
N GLU A 68 -4.68 11.00 4.62
CA GLU A 68 -5.53 11.76 5.53
C GLU A 68 -5.87 13.12 4.91
N GLY A 69 -7.17 13.43 4.82
CA GLY A 69 -7.68 14.63 4.16
C GLY A 69 -8.12 14.41 2.71
N PHE A 70 -7.85 13.25 2.13
CA PHE A 70 -8.33 12.87 0.79
C PHE A 70 -9.51 11.90 0.88
N PHE A 71 -10.40 12.01 -0.10
CA PHE A 71 -11.65 11.27 -0.19
C PHE A 71 -11.68 10.47 -1.48
N ARG A 72 -12.14 9.23 -1.40
CA ARG A 72 -12.29 8.40 -2.60
C ARG A 72 -13.55 8.80 -3.35
N ASP A 73 -13.37 9.18 -4.61
CA ASP A 73 -14.47 9.41 -5.55
C ASP A 73 -15.08 8.09 -6.08
N ASP A 74 -16.16 8.20 -6.84
CA ASP A 74 -16.80 7.02 -7.45
C ASP A 74 -15.99 6.41 -8.61
N TYR A 75 -14.98 7.13 -9.11
CA TYR A 75 -14.04 6.67 -10.13
C TYR A 75 -12.84 5.90 -9.55
N GLY A 76 -12.68 5.93 -8.23
CA GLY A 76 -11.62 5.25 -7.49
C GLY A 76 -10.38 6.12 -7.22
N ASN A 77 -10.40 7.42 -7.49
CA ASN A 77 -9.29 8.35 -7.20
C ASN A 77 -9.42 8.92 -5.78
N CYS A 78 -8.29 9.28 -5.16
CA CYS A 78 -8.26 10.02 -3.90
C CYS A 78 -8.10 11.51 -4.21
N VAL A 79 -9.16 12.26 -3.97
CA VAL A 79 -9.32 13.67 -4.34
C VAL A 79 -9.50 14.54 -3.08
N GLU A 80 -9.31 15.84 -3.20
CA GLU A 80 -9.64 16.75 -2.11
C GLU A 80 -11.16 16.83 -1.90
N GLU A 81 -11.61 17.22 -0.70
CA GLU A 81 -13.06 17.30 -0.40
C GLU A 81 -13.78 18.25 -1.36
N GLU A 82 -13.13 19.33 -1.81
CA GLU A 82 -13.69 20.28 -2.77
C GLU A 82 -13.90 19.67 -4.16
N GLU A 83 -13.08 18.70 -4.55
CA GLU A 83 -13.15 18.01 -5.84
C GLU A 83 -14.26 16.93 -5.86
N CYS A 84 -14.80 16.55 -4.71
CA CYS A 84 -15.92 15.60 -4.63
C CYS A 84 -17.21 16.13 -5.28
N ASP A 85 -17.40 17.45 -5.30
CA ASP A 85 -18.58 18.13 -5.87
C ASP A 85 -18.32 18.72 -7.26
N ASP A 86 -17.10 18.56 -7.80
CA ASP A 86 -16.68 19.09 -9.09
C ASP A 86 -17.23 18.25 -10.25
N MET A 87 -18.55 18.34 -10.47
CA MET A 87 -19.12 18.10 -11.79
C MET A 87 -18.59 19.17 -12.75
N GLU A 88 -17.54 18.84 -13.50
CA GLU A 88 -16.98 19.55 -14.66
C GLU A 88 -17.70 20.88 -15.03
N ILE A 89 -17.27 22.00 -14.44
CA ILE A 89 -17.53 23.32 -15.04
C ILE A 89 -16.44 23.58 -16.09
N ILE A 90 -16.41 22.76 -17.14
CA ILE A 90 -15.65 23.06 -18.36
C ILE A 90 -16.58 22.93 -19.56
N THR A 91 -17.42 23.95 -19.77
CA THR A 91 -17.78 24.50 -21.10
C THR A 91 -18.78 25.66 -20.98
N PHE A 92 -18.41 26.73 -20.28
CA PHE A 92 -19.00 28.04 -20.60
C PHE A 92 -17.90 29.09 -20.66
N ALA A 93 -17.22 29.15 -21.81
CA ALA A 93 -16.64 30.40 -22.25
C ALA A 93 -17.72 31.17 -23.01
N PRO A 94 -18.29 32.27 -22.46
CA PRO A 94 -18.97 33.25 -23.28
C PRO A 94 -17.91 34.15 -23.90
N ASN A 95 -17.82 34.17 -25.23
CA ASN A 95 -17.38 35.33 -26.03
C ASN A 95 -17.89 35.19 -27.45
#